data_AF-A0A6N8EGD2-F1
#
_entry.id   AF-A0A6N8EGD2-F1
#
_cell.length_a   1.000
_cell.length_b   1.000
_cell.length_c   1.000
_cell.angle_alpha   90.00
_cell.angle_beta   90.00
_cell.angle_gamma   90.00
#
_symmetry.space_group_name_H-M   'P 1'
#
loop_
_entity.id
_entity.type
_entity.pdbx_description
1 polymer ?
#
loop_
_entity_poly.entity_id
_entity_poly.type
_entity_poly.pdbx_seq_one_letter_code
_entity_poly.pdbx_strand_id
1 'polypeptide(L)' 'MKSILVVRLSAIGDIVFASPLVAALRRRWPEARIAWLVQP' A
#
# COMPACT_ATOMS: atom_id res chain seq x y z
N MET A 1 3.96 -16.96 5.73
CA MET A 1 3.73 -15.53 6.06
C MET A 1 3.67 -14.75 4.75
N LYS A 2 2.60 -13.97 4.49
CA LYS A 2 2.48 -13.19 3.25
C LYS A 2 3.01 -11.77 3.47
N SER A 3 3.91 -11.32 2.59
CA SER A 3 4.44 -9.95 2.57
C SER A 3 4.03 -9.28 1.28
N ILE A 4 3.48 -8.07 1.38
CA ILE A 4 2.98 -7.27 0.26
C ILE A 4 3.75 -5.95 0.24
N LEU A 5 4.47 -5.69 -0.84
CA LEU A 5 5.16 -4.41 -1.07
C LEU A 5 4.37 -3.60 -2.10
N VAL A 6 3.94 -2.41 -1.70
CA VAL A 6 3.32 -1.43 -2.60
C VAL A 6 4.41 -0.47 -3.05
N VAL A 7 4.68 -0.44 -4.36
CA VAL A 7 5.67 0.47 -4.97
C VAL A 7 4.94 1.56 -5.73
N ARG A 8 5.15 2.82 -5.36
CA ARG A 8 4.60 3.98 -6.08
C ARG A 8 5.71 4.70 -6.85
N LEU A 9 5.49 4.95 -8.14
CA LEU A 9 6.45 5.58 -9.05
C LEU A 9 6.07 7.02 -9.44
N SER A 10 5.02 7.63 -8.86
CA SER A 10 4.44 8.88 -9.38
C SER A 10 3.75 9.79 -8.33
N ALA A 11 3.50 11.04 -8.76
CA ALA A 11 3.23 12.28 -8.02
C ALA A 11 2.16 12.27 -6.89
N ILE A 12 2.27 13.25 -5.99
CA ILE A 12 1.49 13.50 -4.75
C ILE A 12 -0.02 13.19 -4.80
N GLY A 13 -0.67 13.31 -5.97
CA GLY A 13 -2.10 13.01 -6.16
C GLY A 13 -2.49 11.58 -5.81
N ASP A 14 -1.57 10.62 -5.92
CA ASP A 14 -1.82 9.19 -5.66
C ASP A 14 -1.98 8.85 -4.16
N ILE A 15 -1.55 9.70 -3.23
CA ILE A 15 -1.69 9.42 -1.78
C ILE A 15 -3.15 9.33 -1.36
N VAL A 16 -3.99 10.21 -1.89
CA VAL A 16 -5.43 10.24 -1.56
C VAL A 16 -6.12 9.02 -2.17
N PHE A 17 -5.84 8.71 -3.43
CA PHE A 17 -6.47 7.60 -4.16
C PHE A 17 -5.97 6.22 -3.73
N ALA A 18 -4.72 6.11 -3.26
CA ALA A 18 -4.12 4.83 -2.92
C ALA A 18 -4.22 4.51 -1.40
N SER A 19 -4.68 5.44 -0.57
CA SER A 19 -5.04 5.18 0.83
C SER A 19 -6.11 4.09 1.02
N PRO A 20 -7.22 4.02 0.23
CA PRO A 20 -8.17 2.92 0.34
C PRO A 20 -7.60 1.57 -0.11
N LEU A 21 -6.55 1.54 -0.93
CA LEU A 21 -5.89 0.31 -1.34
C LEU A 21 -5.29 -0.41 -0.14
N VAL A 22 -4.60 0.31 0.76
CA VAL A 22 -4.04 -0.28 1.99
C VAL A 22 -5.13 -0.88 2.87
N ALA A 23 -6.24 -0.16 3.04
CA ALA A 23 -7.37 -0.62 3.84
C ALA A 23 -8.00 -1.90 3.26
N ALA A 24 -8.16 -1.97 1.93
CA ALA A 24 -8.66 -3.17 1.26
C ALA A 24 -7.69 -4.36 1.40
N LEU A 25 -6.39 -4.14 1.22
CA LEU A 25 -5.35 -5.16 1.39
C LEU A 25 -5.33 -5.72 2.82
N ARG A 26 -5.41 -4.84 3.84
CA ARG A 26 -5.44 -5.26 5.25
C ARG A 26 -6.71 -6.05 5.57
N ARG A 27 -7.87 -5.67 5.01
CA ARG A 27 -9.14 -6.38 5.23
C ARG A 27 -9.15 -7.76 4.58
N ARG A 28 -8.48 -7.93 3.43
CA ARG A 28 -8.36 -9.23 2.74
C ARG A 28 -7.28 -10.13 3.35
N TRP A 29 -6.19 -9.54 3.83
CA TRP A 29 -5.07 -10.24 4.45
C TRP A 29 -4.65 -9.54 5.76
N PRO A 30 -5.35 -9.83 6.88
CA PRO A 30 -5.12 -9.17 8.17
C PRO A 30 -3.68 -9.35 8.68
N GLU A 31 -3.16 -10.57 8.53
CA GLU A 31 -1.85 -11.00 9.01
C GLU A 31 -0.71 -10.67 8.03
N ALA A 32 -1.00 -10.10 6.85
CA ALA A 32 0.05 -9.76 5.91
C ALA A 32 0.89 -8.58 6.40
N ARG A 33 2.20 -8.68 6.22
CA ARG A 33 3.10 -7.53 6.37
C ARG A 33 2.96 -6.66 5.13
N ILE A 34 2.43 -5.45 5.28
CA ILE A 34 2.25 -4.49 4.18
C ILE A 34 3.31 -3.40 4.33
N ALA A 35 4.14 -3.23 3.32
CA ALA A 35 5.16 -2.19 3.25
C ALA A 35 4.91 -1.27 2.05
N TRP A 36 5.29 0.00 2.16
CA TRP A 36 5.09 0.99 1.12
C TRP A 36 6.41 1.66 0.76
N LEU A 37 6.80 1.59 -0.51
CA LEU A 37 7.95 2.30 -1.06
C LEU A 37 7.47 3.57 -1.76
N VAL A 38 7.97 4.72 -1.29
CA VAL A 38 7.75 6.05 -1.89
C VAL A 38 9.07 6.63 -2.37
N GLN A 39 9.02 7.49 -3.38
CA GLN A 39 10.14 8.40 -3.67
C GLN A 39 10.23 9.49 -2.58
N PRO A 40 11.45 10.00 -2.28
CA PRO A 40 11.64 11.12 -1.36
C PRO A 40 10.89 12.39 -1.76
#